data_AF-A0ABD2ZUA9-F1
#
_entry.id   AF-A0ABD2ZUA9-F1
#
_cell.length_a   1.000
_cell.length_b   1.000
_cell.length_c   1.000
_cell.angle_alpha   90.00
_cell.angle_beta   90.00
_cell.angle_gamma   90.00
#
_symmetry.space_group_name_H-M   'P 1'
#
loop_
_entity.id
_entity.type
_entity.pdbx_description
1 polymer ?
#
loop_
_entity_poly.entity_id
_entity_poly.type
_entity_poly.pdbx_seq_one_letter_code
_entity_poly.pdbx_strand_id
1 'polypeptide(L)'
;MVNGFVCKDPKLVEANDFSFSGLHLAGNTSNALGSKVTPVSVSQILGLNTLGISLARLDYAPWGINPPHTHPRATEILTVLDGILLVGFVTSNPENRLFTKVLQKGD
;
A
#
# COMPACT_ATOMS: atom_id res chain seq x y z
N MET A 1 -2.29 -25.75 10.55
CA MET A 1 -2.65 -24.51 9.83
C MET A 1 -3.01 -23.46 10.86
N VAL A 2 -2.49 -22.24 10.76
CA VAL A 2 -2.84 -21.11 11.65
C VAL A 2 -3.37 -19.95 10.80
N ASN A 3 -4.19 -19.08 11.38
CA ASN A 3 -4.56 -17.82 10.75
C ASN A 3 -3.42 -16.81 10.97
N GLY A 4 -2.84 -16.27 9.89
CA GLY A 4 -1.64 -15.44 9.93
C GLY A 4 -0.35 -16.25 9.88
N PHE A 5 0.67 -15.85 10.64
CA PHE A 5 2.00 -16.48 10.65
C PHE A 5 2.40 -16.92 12.06
N VAL A 6 3.15 -18.02 12.13
CA VAL A 6 3.81 -18.44 13.38
C VAL A 6 4.89 -17.42 13.73
N CYS A 7 4.92 -16.95 14.97
CA CYS A 7 5.90 -15.98 15.42
C CYS A 7 7.28 -16.61 15.60
N LYS A 8 8.32 -15.83 15.30
CA LYS A 8 9.71 -16.09 15.71
C LYS A 8 9.80 -16.10 17.24
N ASP A 9 10.72 -16.88 17.81
CA ASP A 9 11.01 -16.81 19.25
C ASP A 9 11.37 -15.36 19.61
N PRO A 10 10.66 -14.71 20.56
CA PRO A 10 10.92 -13.33 20.96
C PRO A 10 12.37 -13.08 21.37
N LYS A 11 13.09 -14.10 21.86
CA LYS A 11 14.52 -13.99 22.23
C LYS A 11 15.47 -13.91 21.04
N LEU A 12 15.01 -14.29 19.85
CA LEU A 12 15.78 -14.29 18.61
C LEU A 12 15.44 -13.10 17.70
N VAL A 13 14.50 -12.23 18.12
CA VAL A 13 14.10 -11.06 17.34
C VAL A 13 15.24 -10.04 17.28
N GLU A 14 15.45 -9.47 16.09
CA GLU A 14 16.51 -8.50 15.80
C GLU A 14 15.93 -7.23 15.16
N ALA A 15 16.77 -6.19 15.03
CA ALA A 15 16.34 -4.90 14.49
C ALA A 15 15.79 -4.96 13.05
N ASN A 16 16.29 -5.90 12.26
CA ASN A 16 15.85 -6.12 10.90
C ASN A 16 14.44 -6.75 10.84
N ASP A 17 13.95 -7.35 11.93
CA ASP A 17 12.59 -7.92 11.95
C ASP A 17 11.51 -6.83 12.01
N PHE A 18 11.83 -5.61 12.47
CA PHE A 18 10.87 -4.50 12.60
C PHE A 18 11.10 -3.33 11.63
N SER A 19 12.09 -3.41 10.73
CA SER A 19 12.45 -2.32 9.83
C SER A 19 12.42 -2.71 8.36
N PHE A 20 12.11 -1.74 7.49
CA PHE A 20 12.20 -1.89 6.04
C PHE A 20 12.84 -0.64 5.44
N SER A 21 13.84 -0.84 4.59
CA SER A 21 14.52 0.23 3.86
C SER A 21 14.21 0.14 2.37
N GLY A 22 14.36 1.25 1.66
CA GLY A 22 14.16 1.32 0.21
C GLY A 22 12.94 2.14 -0.22
N LEU A 23 12.03 2.48 0.71
CA LEU A 23 10.90 3.39 0.42
C LEU A 23 11.32 4.82 0.08
N HIS A 24 12.59 5.20 0.22
CA HIS A 24 13.09 6.49 -0.26
C HIS A 24 13.38 6.49 -1.77
N LEU A 25 13.50 5.31 -2.38
CA LEU A 25 13.70 5.13 -3.82
C LEU A 25 12.35 5.01 -4.52
N ALA A 26 12.18 5.74 -5.62
CA ALA A 26 11.00 5.62 -6.45
C ALA A 26 10.99 4.26 -7.18
N GLY A 27 9.81 3.64 -7.26
CA GLY A 27 9.59 2.44 -8.04
C GLY A 27 9.72 2.70 -9.55
N ASN A 28 10.10 1.67 -10.32
CA ASN A 28 10.20 1.77 -11.78
C ASN A 28 8.81 1.85 -12.43
N THR A 29 8.46 3.02 -12.94
CA THR A 29 7.19 3.30 -13.65
C THR A 29 7.29 3.16 -15.17
N SER A 30 8.44 2.76 -15.73
CA SER A 30 8.60 2.44 -17.17
C SER A 30 7.99 1.08 -17.50
N ASN A 31 6.68 0.98 -17.30
CA ASN A 31 5.87 -0.20 -17.58
C ASN A 31 4.51 0.22 -18.16
N ALA A 32 3.72 -0.74 -18.65
CA ALA A 32 2.48 -0.47 -19.36
C ALA A 32 1.42 0.30 -18.53
N LEU A 33 1.48 0.22 -17.21
CA LEU A 33 0.56 0.93 -16.32
C LEU A 33 1.05 2.34 -15.96
N GLY A 34 2.33 2.65 -16.19
CA GLY A 34 2.92 3.90 -15.73
C GLY A 34 2.96 4.05 -14.21
N SER A 35 2.80 2.96 -13.45
CA SER A 35 2.76 3.00 -11.99
C SER A 35 3.53 1.84 -11.36
N LYS A 36 3.92 1.99 -10.10
CA LYS A 36 4.57 0.93 -9.33
C LYS A 36 4.06 0.95 -7.89
N VAL A 37 3.51 -0.18 -7.47
CA VAL A 37 3.20 -0.45 -6.05
C VAL A 37 4.39 -1.18 -5.42
N THR A 38 4.89 -0.63 -4.32
CA THR A 38 5.93 -1.23 -3.47
C THR A 38 5.30 -1.57 -2.12
N PRO A 39 4.89 -2.84 -1.90
CA PRO A 39 4.19 -3.25 -0.69
C PRO A 39 5.17 -3.37 0.49
N VAL A 40 4.67 -3.04 1.68
CA VAL A 40 5.33 -3.22 2.97
C VAL A 40 4.32 -3.85 3.94
N SER A 41 4.14 -5.15 3.76
CA SER A 41 3.26 -5.99 4.58
C SER A 41 4.08 -6.82 5.58
N VAL A 42 3.42 -7.72 6.30
CA VAL A 42 4.09 -8.74 7.13
C VAL A 42 5.12 -9.59 6.37
N SER A 43 5.04 -9.66 5.04
CA SER A 43 6.05 -10.35 4.23
C SER A 43 7.34 -9.55 4.00
N GLN A 44 7.32 -8.24 4.24
CA GLN A 44 8.50 -7.36 4.17
C GLN A 44 9.01 -6.99 5.57
N ILE A 45 8.11 -6.79 6.53
CA ILE A 45 8.43 -6.52 7.93
C ILE A 45 7.75 -7.59 8.78
N LEU A 46 8.51 -8.60 9.20
CA LEU A 46 7.98 -9.73 9.98
C LEU A 46 7.35 -9.27 11.30
N GLY A 47 7.87 -8.20 11.90
CA GLY A 47 7.37 -7.57 13.11
C GLY A 47 5.97 -6.96 12.99
N LEU A 48 5.41 -6.81 11.77
CA LEU A 48 4.02 -6.40 11.59
C LEU A 48 3.02 -7.52 11.91
N ASN A 49 3.49 -8.77 12.05
CA ASN A 49 2.60 -9.87 12.44
C ASN A 49 1.83 -9.51 13.71
N THR A 50 0.52 -9.76 13.72
CA THR A 50 -0.41 -9.43 14.81
C THR A 50 -0.72 -7.94 15.05
N LEU A 51 -0.02 -6.98 14.40
CA LEU A 51 -0.20 -5.55 14.66
C LEU A 51 -1.33 -4.88 13.87
N GLY A 52 -1.92 -5.57 12.90
CA GLY A 52 -3.10 -5.09 12.17
C GLY A 52 -2.83 -3.92 11.20
N ILE A 53 -1.57 -3.63 10.89
CA ILE A 53 -1.17 -2.55 9.96
C ILE A 53 -0.27 -3.08 8.85
N SER A 54 -0.30 -2.38 7.72
CA SER A 54 0.60 -2.54 6.58
C SER A 54 0.72 -1.21 5.86
N LEU A 55 1.75 -1.05 5.03
CA LEU A 55 2.00 0.13 4.23
C LEU A 55 2.23 -0.27 2.77
N ALA A 56 2.02 0.66 1.84
CA ALA A 56 2.57 0.57 0.49
C ALA A 56 3.02 1.96 0.06
N ARG A 57 4.09 2.03 -0.74
CA ARG A 57 4.43 3.23 -1.52
C ARG A 57 3.94 3.03 -2.95
N LEU A 58 3.29 4.04 -3.51
CA LEU A 58 2.83 4.06 -4.89
C LEU A 58 3.55 5.18 -5.63
N ASP A 59 4.20 4.84 -6.73
CA ASP A 59 4.84 5.80 -7.63
C ASP A 59 4.09 5.80 -8.96
N TYR A 60 3.86 6.99 -9.53
CA TYR A 60 3.14 7.19 -10.78
C TYR A 60 3.98 8.06 -11.72
N ALA A 61 4.14 7.62 -12.97
CA ALA A 61 4.51 8.48 -14.08
C ALA A 61 3.30 9.35 -14.48
N PRO A 62 3.51 10.45 -15.25
CA PRO A 62 2.40 11.18 -15.83
C PRO A 62 1.44 10.25 -16.59
N TRP A 63 0.14 10.37 -16.30
CA TRP A 63 -0.93 9.53 -16.85
C TRP A 63 -0.89 8.05 -16.42
N GLY A 64 0.01 7.69 -15.50
CA GLY A 64 0.06 6.36 -14.91
C GLY A 64 -1.19 6.06 -14.07
N ILE A 65 -1.57 4.79 -14.02
CA ILE A 65 -2.76 4.32 -13.30
C ILE A 65 -2.41 3.16 -12.37
N ASN A 66 -3.05 3.12 -11.21
CA ASN A 66 -3.22 1.90 -10.45
C ASN A 66 -4.64 1.43 -10.75
N PRO A 67 -4.83 0.35 -11.54
CA PRO A 67 -6.14 -0.04 -12.04
C PRO A 67 -7.16 -0.25 -10.92
N PRO A 68 -8.48 -0.25 -11.24
CA PRO A 68 -9.51 -0.60 -10.28
C PRO A 68 -9.20 -1.93 -9.57
N HIS A 69 -9.14 -1.91 -8.25
CA HIS A 69 -8.80 -3.05 -7.41
C HIS A 69 -9.54 -2.99 -6.07
N THR A 70 -9.39 -4.02 -5.24
CA THR A 70 -10.00 -4.09 -3.91
C THR A 70 -9.01 -4.58 -2.87
N HIS A 71 -9.23 -4.16 -1.62
CA HIS A 71 -8.58 -4.73 -0.44
C HIS A 71 -9.62 -5.55 0.34
N PRO A 72 -9.67 -6.88 0.18
CA PRO A 72 -10.76 -7.69 0.73
C PRO A 72 -10.77 -7.79 2.26
N ARG A 73 -9.73 -7.30 2.94
CA ARG A 73 -9.53 -7.45 4.40
C ARG A 73 -9.01 -6.19 5.09
N ALA A 74 -9.00 -5.05 4.43
CA ALA A 74 -8.47 -3.81 5.00
C ALA A 74 -9.12 -2.57 4.37
N THR A 75 -9.23 -1.52 5.16
CA THR A 75 -9.44 -0.16 4.66
C THR A 75 -8.07 0.48 4.36
N GLU A 76 -8.04 1.40 3.40
CA GLU A 76 -6.84 2.15 3.03
C GLU A 76 -6.97 3.62 3.45
N ILE A 77 -5.88 4.19 3.95
CA ILE A 77 -5.68 5.64 4.03
C ILE A 77 -4.45 5.97 3.18
N LEU A 78 -4.57 7.00 2.35
CA LEU A 78 -3.52 7.45 1.44
C LEU A 78 -3.19 8.91 1.73
N THR A 79 -1.90 9.25 1.61
CA THR A 79 -1.42 10.64 1.60
C THR A 79 -0.54 10.85 0.38
N VAL A 80 -0.75 11.95 -0.34
CA VAL A 80 0.07 12.32 -1.49
C VAL A 80 1.36 12.97 -1.00
N LEU A 81 2.50 12.31 -1.21
CA LEU A 81 3.80 12.85 -0.79
C LEU A 81 4.36 13.87 -1.78
N ASP A 82 4.03 13.75 -3.07
CA ASP A 82 4.40 14.67 -4.12
C ASP A 82 3.47 14.55 -5.33
N GLY A 83 3.32 15.64 -6.10
CA GLY A 83 2.47 15.68 -7.28
C GLY A 83 0.98 15.88 -7.02
N ILE A 84 0.16 15.42 -7.97
CA ILE A 84 -1.30 15.56 -8.01
C ILE A 84 -1.88 14.22 -8.47
N LEU A 85 -2.88 13.69 -7.76
CA LEU A 85 -3.47 12.38 -8.04
C LEU A 85 -4.99 12.44 -8.03
N LEU A 86 -5.64 11.97 -9.09
CA LEU A 86 -7.08 11.69 -9.07
C LEU A 86 -7.29 10.34 -8.40
N VAL A 87 -7.94 10.34 -7.24
CA VAL A 87 -8.31 9.13 -6.50
C VAL A 87 -9.82 8.96 -6.48
N GLY A 88 -10.27 7.72 -6.28
CA GLY A 88 -11.68 7.43 -6.10
C GLY A 88 -11.95 6.01 -5.64
N PHE A 89 -13.18 5.79 -5.17
CA PHE A 89 -13.69 4.47 -4.84
C PHE A 89 -15.15 4.36 -5.30
N VAL A 90 -15.61 3.13 -5.47
CA VAL A 90 -16.97 2.81 -5.90
C VAL A 90 -17.69 2.09 -4.77
N THR A 91 -18.93 2.47 -4.49
CA THR A 91 -19.77 1.76 -3.49
C THR A 91 -20.19 0.40 -4.01
N SER A 92 -20.64 -0.48 -3.12
CA SER A 92 -21.20 -1.77 -3.51
C SER A 92 -22.54 -1.64 -4.26
N ASN A 93 -23.00 -2.76 -4.79
CA ASN A 93 -24.36 -2.96 -5.32
C ASN A 93 -25.41 -2.53 -4.27
N PRO A 94 -26.51 -1.86 -4.67
CA PRO A 94 -26.95 -1.63 -6.06
C PRO A 94 -26.45 -0.37 -6.73
N GLU A 95 -26.04 0.67 -6.00
CA GLU A 95 -25.79 1.96 -6.64
C GLU A 95 -24.52 1.97 -7.49
N ASN A 96 -23.50 1.21 -7.10
CA ASN A 96 -22.18 1.24 -7.74
C ASN A 96 -21.69 2.68 -7.98
N ARG A 97 -21.91 3.55 -6.99
CA ARG A 97 -21.69 4.99 -7.12
C ARG A 97 -20.20 5.28 -7.01
N LEU A 98 -19.67 6.03 -7.98
CA LEU A 98 -18.30 6.52 -7.98
C LEU A 98 -18.16 7.80 -7.15
N PHE A 99 -17.17 7.82 -6.26
CA PHE A 99 -16.69 9.01 -5.55
C PHE A 99 -15.26 9.30 -6.01
N THR A 100 -14.96 10.56 -6.35
CA THR A 100 -13.60 10.96 -6.76
C THR A 100 -13.19 12.29 -6.16
N LYS A 101 -11.88 12.48 -6.03
CA LYS A 101 -11.24 13.73 -5.60
C LYS A 101 -9.87 13.82 -6.24
N VAL A 102 -9.50 15.02 -6.69
CA VAL A 102 -8.10 15.34 -7.02
C VAL A 102 -7.42 15.73 -5.72
N LEU A 103 -6.43 14.95 -5.32
CA LEU A 103 -5.58 15.18 -4.16
C LEU A 103 -4.28 15.86 -4.59
N GLN A 104 -3.77 16.74 -3.75
CA GLN A 104 -2.49 17.41 -3.90
C GLN A 104 -1.54 16.98 -2.78
N LYS A 105 -0.26 17.31 -2.91
CA LYS A 105 0.74 17.06 -1.87
C LYS A 105 0.25 17.48 -0.47
N GLY A 106 0.26 16.52 0.45
CA GLY A 106 -0.14 16.70 1.84
C GLY A 106 -1.60 16.33 2.14
N ASP A 107 -2.44 16.19 1.12
CA ASP A 107 -3.78 15.60 1.25
C ASP A 107 -3.70 14.09 1.49
#